data_AF-A0A916YN92-F1
#
_entry.id   AF-A0A916YN92-F1
#
_cell.length_a   1.000
_cell.length_b   1.000
_cell.length_c   1.000
_cell.angle_alpha   90.00
_cell.angle_beta   90.00
_cell.angle_gamma   90.00
#
_symmetry.space_group_name_H-M   'P 1'
#
loop_
_entity.id
_entity.type
_entity.pdbx_description
1 polymer ?
#
loop_
_entity_poly.entity_id
_entity_poly.type
_entity_poly.pdbx_seq_one_letter_code
_entity_poly.pdbx_strand_id
1 'polypeptide(L)'
;MKLRRKPQLNQTPTAGDYLTKVLPKGDVFNQEHRYKFVIIVGGPGMGKSTLLLSQFIQPSTLPVLIFATKPQKWMEHLKGIESEQLKHWELALRQASNKGSVPVIRGYDSEANPEYFMENLIALADGRGLNCTVILEDCTNYVQFKASQRFQRLVNQREHFRCNVIMTYHSLQSVPRELFQYADFLILFKTGSSRKHLKSLDKIPNAETVLAAFDTVEAHPNKHFYVPLNFQR
;
A
#
# COMPACT_ATOMS: atom_id res chain seq x y z
N MET A 1 -50.30 23.74 14.16
CA MET A 1 -49.31 24.08 13.11
C MET A 1 -47.94 23.63 13.61
N LYS A 2 -47.43 22.47 13.17
CA LYS A 2 -46.16 21.89 13.65
C LYS A 2 -44.99 22.49 12.86
N LEU A 3 -44.15 23.28 13.52
CA LEU A 3 -42.90 23.82 12.96
C LEU A 3 -41.95 22.67 12.58
N ARG A 4 -41.76 22.43 11.28
CA ARG A 4 -40.72 21.52 10.77
C ARG A 4 -39.37 22.15 11.06
N ARG A 5 -38.56 21.50 11.92
CA ARG A 5 -37.14 21.86 12.11
C ARG A 5 -36.41 21.68 10.78
N LYS A 6 -35.76 22.74 10.30
CA LYS A 6 -34.89 22.68 9.13
C LYS A 6 -33.74 21.69 9.42
N PRO A 7 -33.38 20.79 8.49
CA PRO A 7 -32.21 19.93 8.67
C PRO A 7 -30.97 20.82 8.83
N GLN A 8 -30.20 20.57 9.88
CA GLN A 8 -28.89 21.21 10.04
C GLN A 8 -28.01 20.72 8.89
N LEU A 9 -27.46 21.66 8.11
CA LEU A 9 -26.40 21.36 7.16
C LEU A 9 -25.24 20.77 7.96
N ASN A 10 -24.90 19.51 7.69
CA ASN A 10 -23.68 18.90 8.20
C ASN A 10 -22.52 19.80 7.75
N GLN A 11 -21.80 20.36 8.71
CA GLN A 11 -20.63 21.19 8.44
C GLN A 11 -19.61 20.36 7.67
N THR A 12 -19.14 20.87 6.53
CA THR A 12 -18.05 20.24 5.78
C THR A 12 -16.82 20.22 6.70
N PRO A 13 -16.25 19.04 7.02
CA PRO A 13 -15.08 18.95 7.87
C PRO A 13 -13.93 19.79 7.31
N THR A 14 -13.27 20.55 8.17
CA THR A 14 -12.18 21.44 7.78
C THR A 14 -10.91 20.63 7.52
N ALA A 15 -9.99 21.14 6.70
CA ALA A 15 -8.70 20.48 6.45
C ALA A 15 -7.93 20.17 7.75
N GLY A 16 -8.16 20.93 8.83
CA GLY A 16 -7.58 20.69 10.16
C GLY A 16 -8.14 19.45 10.88
N ASP A 17 -9.38 19.05 10.58
CA ASP A 17 -10.04 17.90 11.22
C ASP A 17 -9.46 16.56 10.72
N TYR A 18 -8.84 16.56 9.53
CA TYR A 18 -8.17 15.39 8.95
C TYR A 18 -6.70 15.24 9.38
N LEU A 19 -6.09 16.31 9.88
CA LEU A 19 -4.64 16.38 10.14
C LEU A 19 -4.25 16.01 11.58
N THR A 20 -5.20 15.94 12.52
CA THR A 20 -4.93 15.67 13.94
C THR A 20 -5.00 14.20 14.34
N LYS A 21 -5.39 13.30 13.43
CA LYS A 21 -5.22 11.86 13.64
C LYS A 21 -3.96 11.40 12.91
N VAL A 22 -2.79 11.65 13.51
CA VAL A 22 -1.70 10.69 13.36
C VAL A 22 -2.32 9.36 13.76
N LEU A 23 -2.61 8.49 12.79
CA LEU A 23 -3.21 7.19 13.10
C LEU A 23 -2.33 6.58 14.20
N PRO A 24 -2.88 6.25 15.38
CA PRO A 24 -2.17 5.52 16.40
C PRO A 24 -1.43 4.38 15.70
N LYS A 25 -0.16 4.13 16.05
CA LYS A 25 0.57 2.93 15.60
C LYS A 25 -0.35 1.72 15.85
N GLY A 26 -1.02 1.21 14.82
CA GLY A 26 -2.04 0.17 14.93
C GLY A 26 -3.37 0.41 14.18
N ASP A 27 -3.82 1.66 13.98
CA ASP A 27 -5.21 1.92 13.52
C ASP A 27 -5.45 1.76 12.02
N VAL A 28 -4.42 1.83 11.17
CA VAL A 28 -4.57 1.52 9.73
C VAL A 28 -5.11 0.09 9.54
N PHE A 29 -4.87 -0.79 10.53
CA PHE A 29 -5.19 -2.22 10.47
C PHE A 29 -5.83 -2.74 11.75
N ASN A 30 -6.71 -1.96 12.38
CA ASN A 30 -7.55 -2.56 13.41
C ASN A 30 -8.26 -3.79 12.81
N GLN A 31 -8.16 -4.95 13.49
CA GLN A 31 -8.30 -6.30 12.90
C GLN A 31 -9.68 -6.59 12.26
N GLU A 32 -10.65 -5.71 12.47
CA GLU A 32 -12.00 -5.79 11.92
C GLU A 32 -12.04 -5.58 10.40
N HIS A 33 -11.00 -4.97 9.84
CA HIS A 33 -10.95 -4.53 8.45
C HIS A 33 -9.94 -5.36 7.64
N ARG A 34 -10.34 -6.58 7.27
CA ARG A 34 -9.52 -7.51 6.49
C ARG A 34 -9.43 -7.06 5.02
N TYR A 35 -8.28 -7.28 4.38
CA TYR A 35 -8.02 -7.17 2.93
C TYR A 35 -7.95 -5.73 2.39
N LYS A 36 -7.01 -4.95 2.91
CA LYS A 36 -6.82 -3.54 2.52
C LYS A 36 -5.88 -3.35 1.35
N PHE A 37 -6.18 -2.34 0.54
CA PHE A 37 -5.27 -1.80 -0.46
C PHE A 37 -4.68 -0.47 0.01
N VAL A 38 -3.36 -0.45 0.24
CA VAL A 38 -2.62 0.71 0.74
C VAL A 38 -1.60 1.18 -0.29
N ILE A 39 -1.62 2.46 -0.60
CA ILE A 39 -0.60 3.12 -1.41
C ILE A 39 0.27 3.96 -0.48
N ILE A 40 1.58 3.77 -0.54
CA ILE A 40 2.57 4.53 0.23
C ILE A 40 3.40 5.34 -0.75
N VAL A 41 3.46 6.65 -0.57
CA VAL A 41 4.17 7.57 -1.46
C VAL A 41 5.21 8.35 -0.67
N GLY A 42 6.43 8.46 -1.18
CA GLY A 42 7.48 9.23 -0.53
C GLY A 42 8.81 9.13 -1.26
N GLY A 43 9.64 10.15 -1.19
CA GLY A 43 10.96 10.16 -1.82
C GLY A 43 11.92 9.10 -1.23
N PRO A 44 13.10 8.93 -1.84
CA PRO A 44 14.17 8.10 -1.29
C PRO A 44 14.55 8.56 0.12
N GLY A 45 14.77 7.62 1.05
CA GLY A 45 15.22 7.93 2.42
C GLY A 45 14.16 8.50 3.36
N MET A 46 12.89 8.58 2.96
CA MET A 46 11.82 9.18 3.78
C MET A 46 11.26 8.24 4.85
N GLY A 47 11.66 6.96 4.87
CA GLY A 47 11.26 6.00 5.91
C GLY A 47 10.16 5.01 5.52
N LYS A 48 9.80 4.93 4.23
CA LYS A 48 8.81 3.95 3.70
C LYS A 48 9.13 2.52 4.14
N SER A 49 10.38 2.07 3.97
CA SER A 49 10.81 0.72 4.36
C SER A 49 10.70 0.47 5.87
N THR A 50 11.01 1.49 6.69
CA THR A 50 10.83 1.42 8.14
C THR A 50 9.35 1.29 8.52
N LEU A 51 8.48 1.98 7.81
CA LEU A 51 7.03 1.85 7.97
C LEU A 51 6.56 0.45 7.56
N LEU A 52 6.98 -0.05 6.39
CA LEU A 52 6.69 -1.41 5.92
C LEU A 52 7.07 -2.45 6.98
N LEU A 53 8.31 -2.41 7.46
CA LEU A 53 8.81 -3.32 8.48
C LEU A 53 7.98 -3.28 9.76
N SER A 54 7.82 -2.09 10.34
CA SER A 54 7.23 -1.94 11.67
C SER A 54 5.71 -2.05 11.72
N GLN A 55 5.01 -1.74 10.61
CA GLN A 55 3.54 -1.71 10.58
C GLN A 55 2.93 -2.88 9.79
N PHE A 56 3.64 -3.42 8.80
CA PHE A 56 3.04 -4.39 7.87
C PHE A 56 3.73 -5.75 7.87
N ILE A 57 5.01 -5.84 8.20
CA ILE A 57 5.78 -7.09 8.13
C ILE A 57 5.91 -7.72 9.52
N GLN A 58 6.54 -7.03 10.47
CA GLN A 58 6.80 -7.57 11.81
C GLN A 58 5.53 -7.89 12.61
N PRO A 59 4.46 -7.07 12.57
CA PRO A 59 3.22 -7.38 13.29
C PRO A 59 2.31 -8.36 12.53
N SER A 60 2.63 -8.71 11.28
CA SER A 60 1.75 -9.53 10.46
C SER A 60 1.61 -10.92 11.06
N THR A 61 0.38 -11.43 11.13
CA THR A 61 0.07 -12.83 11.40
C THR A 61 -0.14 -13.63 10.11
N LEU A 62 -0.19 -12.94 8.97
CA LEU A 62 -0.36 -13.53 7.64
C LEU A 62 0.98 -13.61 6.91
N PRO A 63 1.21 -14.66 6.10
CA PRO A 63 2.29 -14.70 5.12
C PRO A 63 2.46 -13.37 4.38
N VAL A 64 3.70 -12.91 4.27
CA VAL A 64 4.04 -11.68 3.56
C VAL A 64 4.81 -12.02 2.29
N LEU A 65 4.28 -11.59 1.15
CA LEU A 65 4.90 -11.71 -0.16
C LEU A 65 5.44 -10.34 -0.55
N ILE A 66 6.75 -10.22 -0.74
CA ILE A 66 7.42 -8.97 -1.08
C ILE A 66 8.00 -9.09 -2.48
N PHE A 67 7.65 -8.17 -3.36
CA PHE A 67 8.28 -7.99 -4.66
C PHE A 67 9.10 -6.72 -4.69
N ALA A 68 10.31 -6.80 -5.24
CA ALA A 68 11.12 -5.65 -5.56
C ALA A 68 11.87 -5.88 -6.87
N THR A 69 12.06 -4.81 -7.65
CA THR A 69 12.87 -4.86 -8.89
C THR A 69 14.35 -5.11 -8.61
N LYS A 70 14.80 -4.85 -7.38
CA LYS A 70 16.18 -5.06 -6.96
C LYS A 70 16.24 -5.44 -5.48
N PRO A 71 17.27 -6.20 -5.07
CA PRO A 71 17.58 -6.39 -3.67
C PRO A 71 17.72 -5.06 -2.94
N GLN A 72 17.01 -4.91 -1.83
CA GLN A 72 17.09 -3.74 -0.96
C GLN A 72 17.78 -4.16 0.33
N LYS A 73 18.75 -3.37 0.80
CA LYS A 73 19.54 -3.68 2.02
C LYS A 73 18.66 -4.00 3.24
N TRP A 74 17.54 -3.29 3.40
CA TRP A 74 16.63 -3.50 4.53
C TRP A 74 15.96 -4.88 4.51
N MET A 75 15.86 -5.51 3.34
CA MET A 75 15.30 -6.85 3.19
C MET A 75 16.28 -7.94 3.60
N GLU A 76 17.60 -7.70 3.61
CA GLU A 76 18.61 -8.70 4.00
C GLU A 76 18.39 -9.23 5.42
N HIS A 77 17.81 -8.40 6.29
CA HIS A 77 17.47 -8.75 7.67
C HIS A 77 16.19 -9.57 7.81
N LEU A 78 15.40 -9.69 6.73
CA LEU A 78 14.22 -10.54 6.73
C LEU A 78 14.66 -12.00 6.54
N LYS A 79 14.28 -12.87 7.47
CA LYS A 79 14.37 -14.31 7.25
C LYS A 79 13.33 -14.68 6.21
N GLY A 80 13.76 -14.91 4.98
CA GLY A 80 12.86 -15.16 3.86
C GLY A 80 13.36 -16.18 2.88
N ILE A 81 12.48 -16.53 1.95
CA ILE A 81 12.69 -17.52 0.89
C ILE A 81 12.83 -16.77 -0.42
N GLU A 82 13.87 -17.06 -1.19
CA GLU A 82 14.21 -16.36 -2.44
C GLU A 82 13.32 -16.77 -3.61
N SER A 83 13.19 -15.91 -4.63
CA SER A 83 12.32 -16.12 -5.80
C SER A 83 12.65 -17.39 -6.57
N GLU A 84 13.92 -17.74 -6.68
CA GLU A 84 14.34 -18.93 -7.43
C GLU A 84 13.84 -20.23 -6.78
N GLN A 85 13.54 -20.17 -5.47
CA GLN A 85 12.92 -21.26 -4.71
C GLN A 85 11.38 -21.26 -4.84
N LEU A 86 10.80 -20.30 -5.59
CA LEU A 86 9.34 -20.18 -5.81
C LEU A 86 8.74 -21.37 -6.53
N LYS A 87 9.52 -22.20 -7.25
CA LYS A 87 9.00 -23.45 -7.82
C LYS A 87 8.35 -24.34 -6.74
N HIS A 88 8.72 -24.16 -5.47
CA HIS A 88 8.20 -24.92 -4.32
C HIS A 88 7.66 -23.99 -3.21
N TRP A 89 7.18 -22.79 -3.56
CA TRP A 89 6.67 -21.78 -2.61
C TRP A 89 5.62 -22.33 -1.62
N GLU A 90 4.84 -23.34 -2.03
CA GLU A 90 3.86 -24.02 -1.19
C GLU A 90 4.49 -24.79 -0.03
N LEU A 91 5.59 -25.49 -0.32
CA LEU A 91 6.36 -26.22 0.66
C LEU A 91 7.01 -25.24 1.64
N ALA A 92 7.53 -24.14 1.09
CA ALA A 92 8.09 -23.02 1.81
C ALA A 92 7.09 -22.37 2.80
N LEU A 93 5.86 -22.06 2.35
CA LEU A 93 4.80 -21.53 3.22
C LEU A 93 4.38 -22.53 4.30
N ARG A 94 4.23 -23.81 3.94
CA ARG A 94 3.91 -24.87 4.92
C ARG A 94 5.00 -25.03 5.96
N GLN A 95 6.27 -25.03 5.55
CA GLN A 95 7.41 -25.15 6.45
C GLN A 95 7.56 -23.94 7.37
N ALA A 96 7.29 -22.73 6.88
CA ALA A 96 7.34 -21.52 7.70
C ALA A 96 6.20 -21.47 8.73
N SER A 97 4.98 -21.82 8.31
CA SER A 97 3.81 -21.92 9.21
C SER A 97 4.08 -22.87 10.38
N ASN A 98 4.69 -24.03 10.11
CA ASN A 98 5.03 -25.03 11.14
C ASN A 98 6.06 -24.55 12.17
N LYS A 99 6.82 -23.48 11.89
CA LYS A 99 7.84 -22.94 12.81
C LYS A 99 7.33 -21.74 13.62
N GLY A 100 6.03 -21.44 13.57
CA GLY A 100 5.43 -20.29 14.27
C GLY A 100 5.94 -18.93 13.77
N SER A 101 6.63 -18.90 12.63
CA SER A 101 7.19 -17.70 12.03
C SER A 101 6.36 -17.32 10.80
N VAL A 102 6.06 -16.04 10.64
CA VAL A 102 5.34 -15.57 9.46
C VAL A 102 6.28 -15.66 8.25
N PRO A 103 5.95 -16.46 7.21
CA PRO A 103 6.80 -16.55 6.05
C PRO A 103 6.89 -15.19 5.36
N VAL A 104 8.13 -14.76 5.11
CA VAL A 104 8.41 -13.67 4.18
C VAL A 104 8.98 -14.28 2.91
N ILE A 105 8.28 -14.15 1.79
CA ILE A 105 8.79 -14.58 0.49
C ILE A 105 9.25 -13.34 -0.26
N ARG A 106 10.46 -13.38 -0.81
CA ARG A 106 11.06 -12.27 -1.53
C ARG A 106 11.21 -12.65 -2.99
N GLY A 107 10.54 -11.90 -3.84
CA GLY A 107 10.76 -11.93 -5.27
C GLY A 107 11.69 -10.79 -5.66
N TYR A 108 12.89 -11.13 -6.07
CA TYR A 108 13.74 -10.23 -6.84
C TYR A 108 13.71 -10.70 -8.26
N ASP A 109 13.58 -9.75 -9.16
CA ASP A 109 13.97 -10.04 -10.51
C ASP A 109 14.47 -8.76 -11.19
N SER A 110 15.77 -8.76 -11.45
CA SER A 110 16.44 -7.73 -12.25
C SER A 110 16.09 -7.83 -13.73
N GLU A 111 15.51 -8.97 -14.16
CA GLU A 111 15.15 -9.31 -15.54
C GLU A 111 13.66 -9.66 -15.73
N ALA A 112 12.84 -9.77 -14.65
CA ALA A 112 11.46 -10.26 -14.74
C ALA A 112 10.62 -9.29 -15.54
N ASN A 113 9.81 -9.90 -16.39
CA ASN A 113 8.48 -9.40 -16.66
C ASN A 113 7.68 -9.33 -15.32
N PRO A 114 7.39 -8.13 -14.78
CA PRO A 114 6.60 -7.97 -13.56
C PRO A 114 5.25 -8.67 -13.65
N GLU A 115 4.71 -8.84 -14.86
CA GLU A 115 3.49 -9.61 -15.09
C GLU A 115 3.63 -11.08 -14.69
N TYR A 116 4.80 -11.71 -14.87
CA TYR A 116 5.01 -13.10 -14.47
C TYR A 116 4.98 -13.26 -12.94
N PHE A 117 5.60 -12.33 -12.22
CA PHE A 117 5.50 -12.33 -10.75
C PHE A 117 4.04 -12.15 -10.31
N MET A 118 3.32 -11.23 -10.96
CA MET A 118 1.91 -10.97 -10.65
C MET A 118 0.99 -12.14 -11.03
N GLU A 119 1.28 -12.85 -12.14
CA GLU A 119 0.60 -14.08 -12.53
C GLU A 119 0.75 -15.16 -11.47
N ASN A 120 1.99 -15.39 -11.03
CA ASN A 120 2.25 -16.34 -9.96
C ASN A 120 1.46 -15.92 -8.72
N LEU A 121 1.60 -14.67 -8.27
CA LEU A 121 0.94 -14.16 -7.08
C LEU A 121 -0.60 -14.31 -7.11
N ILE A 122 -1.23 -14.00 -8.25
CA ILE A 122 -2.67 -14.19 -8.44
C ILE A 122 -3.01 -15.67 -8.44
N ALA A 123 -2.24 -16.52 -9.10
CA ALA A 123 -2.47 -17.97 -9.05
C ALA A 123 -2.36 -18.53 -7.61
N LEU A 124 -1.46 -17.97 -6.79
CA LEU A 124 -1.35 -18.32 -5.36
C LEU A 124 -2.62 -17.96 -4.61
N ALA A 125 -3.12 -16.75 -4.86
CA ALA A 125 -4.27 -16.19 -4.16
C ALA A 125 -5.59 -16.84 -4.60
N ASP A 126 -5.78 -17.06 -5.91
CA ASP A 126 -6.99 -17.63 -6.55
C ASP A 126 -7.11 -19.14 -6.25
N GLY A 127 -6.01 -19.90 -6.37
CA GLY A 127 -6.07 -21.36 -6.35
C GLY A 127 -6.15 -22.01 -4.97
N ARG A 128 -5.81 -21.30 -3.88
CA ARG A 128 -5.49 -21.96 -2.60
C ARG A 128 -6.02 -21.31 -1.33
N GLY A 129 -6.78 -20.22 -1.43
CA GLY A 129 -7.41 -19.56 -0.28
C GLY A 129 -6.41 -19.06 0.76
N LEU A 130 -5.19 -18.71 0.33
CA LEU A 130 -4.12 -18.32 1.22
C LEU A 130 -4.25 -16.84 1.59
N ASN A 131 -4.64 -16.58 2.84
CA ASN A 131 -4.68 -15.21 3.36
C ASN A 131 -3.24 -14.68 3.45
N CYS A 132 -2.95 -13.58 2.75
CA CYS A 132 -1.60 -13.02 2.73
C CYS A 132 -1.58 -11.49 2.66
N THR A 133 -0.40 -10.94 2.91
CA THR A 133 -0.08 -9.55 2.65
C THR A 133 0.90 -9.47 1.50
N VAL A 134 0.52 -8.74 0.45
CA VAL A 134 1.32 -8.53 -0.76
C VAL A 134 1.92 -7.14 -0.69
N ILE A 135 3.25 -7.05 -0.77
CA ILE A 135 4.01 -5.80 -0.77
C ILE A 135 4.71 -5.69 -2.11
N LEU A 136 4.39 -4.64 -2.86
CA LEU A 136 5.06 -4.27 -4.10
C LEU A 136 5.95 -3.05 -3.83
N GLU A 137 7.26 -3.28 -3.80
CA GLU A 137 8.28 -2.27 -3.50
C GLU A 137 8.71 -1.53 -4.77
N ASP A 138 8.80 -0.21 -4.70
CA ASP A 138 9.17 0.70 -5.79
C ASP A 138 8.45 0.42 -7.13
N CYS A 139 7.12 0.52 -7.09
CA CYS A 139 6.23 0.24 -8.23
C CYS A 139 6.39 1.19 -9.42
N THR A 140 7.16 2.27 -9.26
CA THR A 140 7.35 3.35 -10.24
C THR A 140 7.66 2.83 -11.64
N ASN A 141 8.47 1.77 -11.74
CA ASN A 141 8.99 1.30 -13.02
C ASN A 141 8.14 0.19 -13.65
N TYR A 142 7.34 -0.54 -12.87
CA TYR A 142 6.68 -1.76 -13.33
C TYR A 142 5.16 -1.79 -13.19
N VAL A 143 4.56 -0.90 -12.40
CA VAL A 143 3.10 -0.75 -12.37
C VAL A 143 2.75 0.57 -13.05
N GLN A 144 2.66 0.51 -14.39
CA GLN A 144 2.38 1.67 -15.23
C GLN A 144 0.88 1.80 -15.58
N PHE A 145 0.53 2.88 -16.29
CA PHE A 145 -0.82 3.39 -16.60
C PHE A 145 -1.79 2.40 -17.28
N LYS A 146 -1.31 1.22 -17.70
CA LYS A 146 -2.13 0.08 -18.13
C LYS A 146 -1.74 -1.12 -17.32
N ALA A 147 -1.97 -1.04 -16.01
CA ALA A 147 -1.73 -2.20 -15.18
C ALA A 147 -2.54 -3.36 -15.75
N SER A 148 -1.90 -4.52 -15.89
CA SER A 148 -2.47 -5.67 -16.56
C SER A 148 -3.86 -5.98 -15.98
N GLN A 149 -4.78 -6.52 -16.79
CA GLN A 149 -6.11 -6.92 -16.30
C GLN A 149 -6.01 -7.80 -15.04
N ARG A 150 -4.92 -8.57 -14.96
CA ARG A 150 -4.57 -9.39 -13.80
C ARG A 150 -4.29 -8.57 -12.55
N PHE A 151 -3.47 -7.53 -12.64
CA PHE A 151 -3.24 -6.64 -11.50
C PHE A 151 -4.52 -5.94 -11.04
N GLN A 152 -5.31 -5.44 -11.99
CA GLN A 152 -6.61 -4.85 -11.68
C GLN A 152 -7.50 -5.88 -10.97
N ARG A 153 -7.50 -7.15 -11.43
CA ARG A 153 -8.22 -8.24 -10.75
C ARG A 153 -7.72 -8.42 -9.31
N LEU A 154 -6.40 -8.49 -9.08
CA LEU A 154 -5.82 -8.61 -7.72
C LEU A 154 -6.32 -7.52 -6.79
N VAL A 155 -6.24 -6.26 -7.22
CA VAL A 155 -6.62 -5.11 -6.40
C VAL A 155 -8.14 -5.03 -6.19
N ASN A 156 -8.92 -5.27 -7.25
CA ASN A 156 -10.38 -5.15 -7.23
C ASN A 156 -11.06 -6.31 -6.49
N GLN A 157 -10.49 -7.51 -6.60
CA GLN A 157 -11.02 -8.74 -6.00
C GLN A 157 -10.17 -9.18 -4.81
N ARG A 158 -9.40 -8.27 -4.19
CA ARG A 158 -8.54 -8.59 -3.04
C ARG A 158 -9.26 -9.26 -1.87
N GLU A 159 -10.54 -8.94 -1.66
CA GLU A 159 -11.39 -9.60 -0.65
C GLU A 159 -11.67 -11.06 -0.99
N HIS A 160 -11.93 -11.35 -2.28
CA HIS A 160 -12.10 -12.71 -2.78
C HIS A 160 -10.80 -13.51 -2.64
N PHE A 161 -9.68 -12.88 -2.97
CA PHE A 161 -8.32 -13.41 -2.80
C PHE A 161 -7.83 -13.42 -1.35
N ARG A 162 -8.58 -12.80 -0.43
CA ARG A 162 -8.24 -12.66 0.98
C ARG A 162 -6.84 -12.09 1.22
N CYS A 163 -6.43 -11.11 0.42
CA CYS A 163 -5.11 -10.51 0.52
C CYS A 163 -5.15 -9.02 0.85
N ASN A 164 -4.21 -8.57 1.68
CA ASN A 164 -3.84 -7.15 1.73
C ASN A 164 -2.89 -6.85 0.57
N VAL A 165 -3.00 -5.68 -0.04
CA VAL A 165 -2.09 -5.21 -1.08
C VAL A 165 -1.49 -3.89 -0.61
N ILE A 166 -0.17 -3.78 -0.64
CA ILE A 166 0.57 -2.59 -0.24
C ILE A 166 1.54 -2.25 -1.36
N MET A 167 1.54 -1.00 -1.78
CA MET A 167 2.40 -0.53 -2.86
C MET A 167 3.21 0.66 -2.41
N THR A 168 4.43 0.77 -2.90
CA THR A 168 5.27 1.94 -2.63
C THR A 168 5.66 2.65 -3.91
N TYR A 169 5.66 3.99 -3.86
CA TYR A 169 6.04 4.86 -4.97
C TYR A 169 6.91 6.01 -4.46
N HIS A 170 7.72 6.60 -5.35
CA HIS A 170 8.56 7.76 -5.00
C HIS A 170 7.83 9.10 -5.07
N SER A 171 6.78 9.19 -5.89
CA SER A 171 6.01 10.41 -6.10
C SER A 171 4.53 10.10 -6.34
N LEU A 172 3.67 11.09 -6.07
CA LEU A 172 2.23 10.96 -6.34
C LEU A 172 1.94 10.82 -7.83
N GLN A 173 2.76 11.43 -8.70
CA GLN A 173 2.59 11.35 -10.16
C GLN A 173 2.90 9.97 -10.72
N SER A 174 3.73 9.20 -10.02
CA SER A 174 4.11 7.84 -10.41
C SER A 174 3.00 6.82 -10.15
N VAL A 175 2.01 7.17 -9.34
CA VAL A 175 0.89 6.28 -9.04
C VAL A 175 -0.13 6.33 -10.19
N PRO A 176 -0.46 5.20 -10.84
CA PRO A 176 -1.53 5.18 -11.83
C PRO A 176 -2.85 5.62 -11.21
N ARG A 177 -3.57 6.50 -11.91
CA ARG A 177 -4.72 7.24 -11.35
C ARG A 177 -5.85 6.32 -10.94
N GLU A 178 -6.01 5.24 -11.69
CA GLU A 178 -7.02 4.20 -11.51
C GLU A 178 -6.86 3.53 -10.14
N LEU A 179 -5.63 3.45 -9.60
CA LEU A 179 -5.38 2.79 -8.31
C LEU A 179 -5.94 3.56 -7.12
N PHE A 180 -6.00 4.89 -7.20
CA PHE A 180 -6.62 5.68 -6.14
C PHE A 180 -8.11 5.37 -5.99
N GLN A 181 -8.77 4.89 -7.04
CA GLN A 181 -10.17 4.48 -6.93
C GLN A 181 -10.29 3.28 -6.00
N TYR A 182 -9.36 2.33 -6.05
CA TYR A 182 -9.47 1.08 -5.31
C TYR A 182 -8.79 1.11 -3.94
N ALA A 183 -7.89 2.06 -3.71
CA ALA A 183 -7.13 2.18 -2.47
C ALA A 183 -8.05 2.50 -1.30
N ASP A 184 -7.86 1.78 -0.20
CA ASP A 184 -8.46 2.11 1.09
C ASP A 184 -7.68 3.25 1.77
N PHE A 185 -6.36 3.25 1.62
CA PHE A 185 -5.48 4.22 2.27
C PHE A 185 -4.41 4.75 1.32
N LEU A 186 -4.09 6.02 1.49
CA LEU A 186 -2.88 6.66 0.97
C LEU A 186 -2.03 7.15 2.15
N ILE A 187 -0.81 6.66 2.27
CA ILE A 187 0.17 7.13 3.25
C ILE A 187 1.20 7.99 2.53
N LEU A 188 1.17 9.29 2.80
CA LEU A 188 2.00 10.26 2.11
C LEU A 188 3.14 10.71 3.01
N PHE A 189 4.38 10.45 2.59
CA PHE A 189 5.59 11.08 3.10
C PHE A 189 5.97 12.26 2.21
N LYS A 190 6.97 13.02 2.64
CA LYS A 190 7.69 13.95 1.75
C LYS A 190 8.12 13.27 0.46
N THR A 191 8.01 13.99 -0.64
CA THR A 191 8.43 13.56 -1.97
C THR A 191 9.55 14.42 -2.53
N GLY A 192 9.72 15.65 -2.02
CA GLY A 192 10.63 16.64 -2.58
C GLY A 192 10.17 17.17 -3.95
N SER A 193 8.93 16.89 -4.33
CA SER A 193 8.34 17.39 -5.58
C SER A 193 7.74 18.77 -5.38
N SER A 194 7.71 19.60 -6.42
CA SER A 194 6.91 20.83 -6.40
C SER A 194 5.44 20.52 -6.70
N ARG A 195 4.52 21.22 -6.02
CA ARG A 195 3.08 21.21 -6.31
C ARG A 195 2.78 21.47 -7.80
N LYS A 196 3.61 22.25 -8.49
CA LYS A 196 3.48 22.54 -9.94
C LYS A 196 3.52 21.29 -10.83
N HIS A 197 4.09 20.19 -10.35
CA HIS A 197 4.16 18.93 -11.08
C HIS A 197 2.95 18.02 -10.83
N LEU A 198 2.07 18.39 -9.88
CA LEU A 198 0.89 17.61 -9.49
C LEU A 198 -0.37 17.92 -10.33
N LYS A 199 -0.23 18.47 -11.55
CA LYS A 199 -1.34 18.92 -12.43
C LYS A 199 -2.36 17.83 -12.80
N SER A 200 -2.07 16.57 -12.48
CA SER A 200 -2.93 15.41 -12.72
C SER A 200 -3.77 14.99 -11.51
N LEU A 201 -3.55 15.61 -10.34
CA LEU A 201 -4.23 15.23 -9.10
C LEU A 201 -5.68 15.70 -9.03
N ASP A 202 -6.11 16.64 -9.86
CA ASP A 202 -7.52 17.08 -9.89
C ASP A 202 -8.49 15.93 -10.21
N LYS A 203 -7.97 14.80 -10.72
CA LYS A 203 -8.72 13.59 -11.08
C LYS A 203 -8.59 12.45 -10.07
N ILE A 204 -7.86 12.65 -8.97
CA ILE A 204 -7.81 11.65 -7.89
C ILE A 204 -8.98 11.88 -6.92
N PRO A 205 -9.57 10.81 -6.35
CA PRO A 205 -10.56 10.95 -5.28
C PRO A 205 -10.04 11.83 -4.15
N ASN A 206 -10.89 12.71 -3.62
CA ASN A 206 -10.55 13.63 -2.52
C ASN A 206 -9.29 14.48 -2.79
N ALA A 207 -9.12 14.96 -4.03
CA ALA A 207 -7.95 15.72 -4.48
C ALA A 207 -7.57 16.87 -3.54
N GLU A 208 -8.53 17.63 -3.02
CA GLU A 208 -8.27 18.73 -2.08
C GLU A 208 -7.61 18.24 -0.79
N THR A 209 -8.12 17.15 -0.21
CA THR A 209 -7.56 16.52 1.00
C THR A 209 -6.16 16.00 0.74
N VAL A 210 -5.93 15.36 -0.42
CA VAL A 210 -4.61 14.85 -0.79
C VAL A 210 -3.61 15.99 -1.01
N LEU A 211 -4.04 17.10 -1.63
CA LEU A 211 -3.21 18.30 -1.80
C LEU A 211 -2.88 18.96 -0.46
N ALA A 212 -3.84 19.07 0.46
CA ALA A 212 -3.60 19.60 1.79
C ALA A 212 -2.61 18.72 2.58
N ALA A 213 -2.73 17.39 2.49
CA ALA A 213 -1.78 16.45 3.07
C ALA A 213 -0.39 16.58 2.44
N PHE A 214 -0.32 16.77 1.12
CA PHE A 214 0.93 17.01 0.40
C PHE A 214 1.64 18.27 0.91
N ASP A 215 0.92 19.40 0.99
CA ASP A 215 1.49 20.65 1.51
C ASP A 215 1.96 20.46 2.97
N THR A 216 1.19 19.73 3.77
CA THR A 216 1.53 19.44 5.17
C THR A 216 2.82 18.64 5.29
N VAL A 217 2.97 17.55 4.54
CA VAL A 217 4.17 16.71 4.65
C VAL A 217 5.40 17.44 4.15
N GLU A 218 5.31 18.18 3.04
CA GLU A 218 6.45 18.92 2.48
C GLU A 218 6.94 20.03 3.43
N ALA A 219 6.01 20.75 4.07
CA ALA A 219 6.32 21.81 5.04
C ALA A 219 6.84 21.31 6.40
N HIS A 220 6.57 20.06 6.77
CA HIS A 220 6.90 19.55 8.11
C HIS A 220 8.43 19.45 8.33
N PRO A 221 9.02 19.88 9.46
CA PRO A 221 10.49 19.85 9.65
C PRO A 221 11.10 18.43 9.67
N ASN A 222 10.39 17.45 10.23
CA ASN A 222 10.84 16.05 10.24
C ASN A 222 10.69 15.41 8.85
N LYS A 223 11.80 14.92 8.27
CA LYS A 223 11.82 14.23 6.98
C LYS A 223 11.07 12.89 6.96
N HIS A 224 10.87 12.28 8.12
CA HIS A 224 10.16 11.00 8.27
C HIS A 224 8.68 11.18 8.63
N PHE A 225 8.20 12.42 8.68
CA PHE A 225 6.80 12.70 8.89
C PHE A 225 5.97 12.21 7.70
N TYR A 226 4.80 11.67 8.00
CA TYR A 226 3.84 11.22 7.01
C TYR A 226 2.42 11.52 7.47
N VAL A 227 1.52 11.66 6.50
CA VAL A 227 0.09 11.81 6.72
C VAL A 227 -0.62 10.59 6.13
N PRO A 228 -1.32 9.80 6.94
CA PRO A 228 -2.22 8.77 6.43
C PRO A 228 -3.57 9.38 6.05
N LEU A 229 -4.09 8.96 4.90
CA LEU A 229 -5.38 9.37 4.37
C LEU A 229 -6.22 8.13 4.16
N ASN A 230 -7.45 8.17 4.65
CA ASN A 230 -8.44 7.11 4.44
C ASN A 230 -9.35 7.51 3.28
N PHE A 231 -9.41 6.68 2.25
CA PHE A 231 -10.29 6.84 1.11
C PHE A 231 -11.62 6.11 1.26
N GLN A 232 -11.96 5.68 2.48
CA GLN A 232 -13.23 5.05 2.88
C GLN A 232 -14.37 5.49 1.94
N ARG A 233 -14.86 4.52 1.18
CA ARG A 233 -16.04 4.64 0.32
C ARG A 233 -17.29 4.47 1.14
#